data_AF-A0A969RBL7-F1
#
_entry.id   AF-A0A969RBL7-F1
#
_cell.length_a   1.000
_cell.length_b   1.000
_cell.length_c   1.000
_cell.angle_alpha   90.00
_cell.angle_beta   90.00
_cell.angle_gamma   90.00
#
_symmetry.space_group_name_H-M   'P 1'
#
loop_
_entity.id
_entity.type
_entity.pdbx_description
1 polymer ?
#
loop_
_entity_poly.entity_id
_entity_poly.type
_entity_poly.pdbx_seq_one_letter_code
_entity_poly.pdbx_strand_id
1 'polypeptide(L)'
;MKIASDPRAIANNSMAHSQKSIRDHARNRTHPNVDNQVISQQLEDLVKPCVYQQLAYYRSLGMRERILGLPLMLAAVLSLVWRQVPSARELNRMLARENLLWAKATCVSQQALSQRLLTFPASMFEKVLNDLLITLNQRWHQRNKRTLPRSVN
;
A
#
# COMPACT_ATOMS: atom_id res chain seq x y z
N MET A 1 -20.88 58.10 -55.97
CA MET A 1 -19.73 58.11 -55.05
C MET A 1 -19.20 56.69 -55.00
N LYS A 2 -18.13 56.28 -55.72
CA LYS A 2 -16.68 56.55 -55.50
C LYS A 2 -16.33 56.23 -54.04
N ILE A 3 -15.44 55.29 -53.67
CA ILE A 3 -14.14 54.92 -54.25
C ILE A 3 -13.67 53.52 -53.72
N ALA A 4 -13.13 52.72 -54.64
CA ALA A 4 -12.09 51.67 -54.62
C ALA A 4 -11.41 51.12 -53.32
N SER A 5 -10.82 49.92 -53.53
CA SER A 5 -9.59 49.31 -52.94
C SER A 5 -9.87 48.18 -51.94
N ASP A 6 -9.27 46.98 -51.95
CA ASP A 6 -8.14 46.33 -52.63
C ASP A 6 -8.20 44.81 -52.24
N PRO A 7 -7.95 43.85 -53.15
CA PRO A 7 -7.94 42.42 -52.82
C PRO A 7 -6.56 41.96 -52.30
N ARG A 8 -6.39 41.81 -50.98
CA ARG A 8 -5.33 40.99 -50.37
C ARG A 8 -5.53 40.78 -48.87
N ALA A 9 -5.22 39.56 -48.44
CA ALA A 9 -4.95 39.15 -47.06
C ALA A 9 -6.15 38.99 -46.11
N ILE A 10 -6.85 37.85 -46.22
CA ILE A 10 -7.32 37.16 -45.01
C ILE A 10 -6.43 35.94 -44.83
N ALA A 11 -5.33 36.21 -44.13
CA ALA A 11 -4.45 35.19 -43.60
C ALA A 11 -5.22 34.38 -42.54
N ASN A 12 -5.13 33.06 -42.68
CA ASN A 12 -4.90 32.11 -41.60
C ASN A 12 -5.69 32.35 -40.31
N ASN A 13 -6.82 31.65 -40.15
CA ASN A 13 -7.14 31.13 -38.84
C ASN A 13 -7.13 29.60 -38.90
N SER A 14 -5.93 29.09 -38.71
CA SER A 14 -5.64 27.68 -38.46
C SER A 14 -6.61 27.16 -37.42
N MET A 15 -7.41 26.14 -37.77
CA MET A 15 -8.14 25.35 -36.79
C MET A 15 -7.10 24.68 -35.87
N ALA A 16 -6.71 25.38 -34.81
CA ALA A 16 -6.07 24.77 -33.67
C ALA A 16 -7.13 23.87 -33.01
N HIS A 17 -7.27 22.67 -33.55
CA HIS A 17 -7.92 21.58 -32.85
C HIS A 17 -7.10 21.40 -31.57
N SER A 18 -7.59 21.97 -30.48
CA SER A 18 -7.06 21.72 -29.15
C SER A 18 -7.21 20.23 -28.95
N GLN A 19 -6.12 19.48 -29.21
CA GLN A 19 -6.01 18.11 -28.77
C GLN A 19 -6.15 18.17 -27.27
N LYS A 20 -7.37 17.92 -26.79
CA LYS A 20 -7.65 17.66 -25.39
C LYS A 20 -6.88 16.39 -25.10
N SER A 21 -5.61 16.55 -24.72
CA SER A 21 -4.76 15.50 -24.24
C SER A 21 -5.58 14.78 -23.18
N ILE A 22 -6.01 13.57 -23.51
CA ILE A 22 -6.57 12.64 -22.55
C ILE A 22 -5.41 12.41 -21.60
N ARG A 23 -5.40 13.20 -20.52
CA ARG A 23 -4.46 13.06 -19.43
C ARG A 23 -4.77 11.72 -18.80
N ASP A 24 -4.09 10.68 -19.27
CA ASP A 24 -4.15 9.32 -18.73
C ASP A 24 -3.64 9.26 -17.27
N HIS A 25 -3.07 10.37 -16.78
CA HIS A 25 -2.71 10.59 -15.39
C HIS A 25 -3.87 11.08 -14.51
N ALA A 26 -5.06 11.37 -15.07
CA ALA A 26 -6.28 11.61 -14.30
C ALA A 26 -6.88 10.28 -13.81
N ARG A 27 -6.03 9.36 -13.34
CA ARG A 27 -6.47 8.20 -12.60
C ARG A 27 -7.08 8.71 -11.32
N ASN A 28 -8.33 8.33 -11.04
CA ASN A 28 -9.02 8.65 -9.80
C ASN A 28 -8.05 8.38 -8.64
N ARG A 29 -7.63 9.45 -7.94
CA ARG A 29 -6.78 9.35 -6.76
C ARG A 29 -7.68 8.83 -5.66
N THR A 30 -7.88 7.52 -5.62
CA THR A 30 -8.45 6.85 -4.46
C THR A 30 -7.59 7.29 -3.28
N HIS A 31 -8.15 8.13 -2.41
CA HIS A 31 -7.50 8.45 -1.16
C HIS A 31 -7.22 7.11 -0.45
N PRO A 32 -6.09 6.98 0.25
CA PRO A 32 -5.82 5.76 1.01
C PRO A 32 -7.07 5.42 1.81
N ASN A 33 -7.53 4.17 1.68
CA ASN A 33 -8.80 3.74 2.27
C ASN A 33 -8.83 4.19 3.74
N VAL A 34 -9.97 4.72 4.20
CA VAL A 34 -10.13 5.12 5.61
C VAL A 34 -9.71 3.92 6.46
N ASP A 35 -8.90 4.19 7.49
CA ASP A 35 -8.41 3.14 8.38
C ASP A 35 -9.62 2.39 8.97
N ASN A 36 -9.87 1.20 8.46
CA ASN A 36 -10.92 0.35 8.99
C ASN A 36 -10.35 -0.31 10.23
N GLN A 37 -10.56 0.33 11.39
CA GLN A 37 -10.02 -0.12 12.67
C GLN A 37 -10.33 -1.59 12.97
N VAL A 38 -11.50 -2.09 12.54
CA VAL A 38 -11.87 -3.50 12.72
C VAL A 38 -10.94 -4.42 11.92
N ILE A 39 -10.64 -4.05 10.68
CA ILE A 39 -9.77 -4.85 9.81
C ILE A 39 -8.31 -4.71 10.22
N SER A 40 -7.89 -3.50 10.60
CA SER A 40 -6.55 -3.25 11.14
C SER A 40 -6.29 -4.07 12.41
N GLN A 41 -7.27 -4.13 13.33
CA GLN A 41 -7.18 -4.96 14.54
C GLN A 41 -7.12 -6.45 14.19
N GLN A 42 -8.00 -6.93 13.30
CA GLN A 42 -7.98 -8.34 12.88
C GLN A 42 -6.68 -8.74 12.19
N LEU A 43 -6.11 -7.85 11.37
CA LEU A 43 -4.81 -8.05 10.73
C LEU A 43 -3.70 -8.08 11.76
N GLU A 44 -3.72 -7.18 12.74
CA GLU A 44 -2.76 -7.19 13.83
C GLU A 44 -2.82 -8.51 14.63
N ASP A 45 -4.01 -8.91 15.08
CA ASP A 45 -4.19 -10.13 15.87
C ASP A 45 -3.75 -11.40 15.12
N LEU A 46 -3.90 -11.40 13.79
CA LEU A 46 -3.50 -12.50 12.93
C LEU A 46 -2.00 -12.54 12.68
N VAL A 47 -1.42 -11.40 12.29
CA VAL A 47 -0.09 -11.37 11.70
C VAL A 47 0.98 -11.19 12.76
N LYS A 48 0.71 -10.41 13.82
CA LYS A 48 1.65 -10.13 14.92
C LYS A 48 2.31 -11.40 15.49
N PRO A 49 1.61 -12.46 15.91
CA PRO A 49 2.28 -13.66 16.43
C PRO A 49 3.27 -14.28 15.42
N CYS A 50 2.90 -14.35 14.14
CA CYS A 50 3.76 -14.88 13.07
C CYS A 50 5.01 -14.01 12.85
N VAL A 51 4.86 -12.68 12.86
CA VAL A 51 5.99 -11.73 12.72
C VAL A 51 7.02 -11.94 13.83
N TYR A 52 6.56 -11.99 15.07
CA TYR A 52 7.43 -12.04 16.24
C TYR A 52 8.09 -13.42 16.39
N GLN A 53 7.44 -14.50 15.94
CA GLN A 53 8.04 -15.83 15.86
C GLN A 53 9.24 -15.87 14.89
N GLN A 54 9.20 -15.12 13.80
CA GLN A 54 10.27 -15.07 12.81
C GLN A 54 11.43 -14.12 13.17
N LEU A 55 11.38 -13.42 14.32
CA LEU A 55 12.46 -12.52 14.76
C LEU A 55 13.77 -13.26 15.01
N ALA A 56 13.73 -14.49 15.54
CA ALA A 56 14.92 -15.30 15.77
C ALA A 56 15.62 -15.65 14.45
N TYR A 57 14.84 -16.03 13.43
CA TYR A 57 15.35 -16.30 12.09
C TYR A 57 15.90 -15.02 11.42
N TYR A 58 15.20 -13.89 11.56
CA TYR A 58 15.70 -12.59 11.09
C TYR A 58 17.06 -12.23 11.68
N ARG A 59 17.26 -12.46 12.98
CA ARG A 59 18.54 -12.25 13.66
C ARG A 59 19.63 -13.20 13.15
N SER A 60 19.30 -14.47 12.86
CA SER A 60 20.25 -15.45 12.32
C SER A 60 20.78 -15.11 10.93
N LEU A 61 20.03 -14.34 10.13
CA LEU A 61 20.50 -13.84 8.84
C LEU A 61 21.50 -12.66 8.95
N GLY A 62 21.95 -12.33 10.17
CA GLY A 62 22.90 -11.24 10.39
C GLY A 62 22.30 -9.85 10.17
N MET A 63 20.99 -9.74 9.97
CA MET A 63 20.29 -8.46 9.88
C MET A 63 20.13 -7.88 11.28
N ARG A 64 21.19 -7.20 11.76
CA ARG A 64 21.21 -6.50 13.05
C ARG A 64 20.02 -5.56 13.19
N GLU A 65 19.59 -5.34 14.44
CA GLU A 65 18.53 -4.44 14.88
C GLU A 65 18.72 -3.02 14.31
N ARG A 66 18.27 -2.82 13.07
CA ARG A 66 18.13 -1.50 12.48
C ARG A 66 16.73 -0.98 12.83
N ILE A 67 16.61 0.34 12.86
CA ILE A 67 15.34 1.06 13.05
C ILE A 67 14.24 0.53 12.09
N LEU A 68 14.61 0.08 10.88
CA LEU A 68 13.75 -0.72 9.98
C LEU A 68 14.00 -2.23 10.16
N GLY A 69 13.37 -2.80 11.19
CA GLY A 69 13.31 -4.25 11.42
C GLY A 69 12.18 -4.92 10.63
N LEU A 70 12.15 -6.26 10.68
CA LEU A 70 11.10 -7.08 10.06
C LEU A 70 9.66 -6.66 10.47
N PRO A 71 9.36 -6.37 11.75
CA PRO A 71 8.01 -5.94 12.14
C PRO A 71 7.57 -4.63 11.50
N LEU A 72 8.49 -3.66 11.32
CA LEU A 72 8.19 -2.37 10.70
C LEU A 72 8.00 -2.51 9.19
N MET A 73 8.87 -3.28 8.53
CA MET A 73 8.79 -3.53 7.09
C MET A 73 7.50 -4.25 6.72
N LEU A 74 7.10 -5.25 7.50
CA LEU A 74 5.88 -6.00 7.25
C LEU A 74 4.62 -5.16 7.49
N ALA A 75 4.60 -4.36 8.57
CA ALA A 75 3.51 -3.41 8.80
C ALA A 75 3.39 -2.38 7.67
N ALA A 76 4.52 -1.88 7.16
CA ALA A 76 4.55 -0.94 6.04
C ALA A 76 4.04 -1.57 4.74
N VAL A 77 4.47 -2.78 4.39
CA VAL A 77 4.03 -3.48 3.17
C VAL A 77 2.54 -3.85 3.25
N LEU A 78 2.06 -4.35 4.39
CA LEU A 78 0.64 -4.61 4.59
C LEU A 78 -0.19 -3.33 4.47
N SER A 79 0.31 -2.22 5.01
CA SER A 79 -0.33 -0.92 4.86
C SER A 79 -0.37 -0.47 3.39
N LEU A 80 0.70 -0.69 2.61
CA LEU A 80 0.70 -0.38 1.16
C LEU A 80 -0.42 -1.14 0.44
N VAL A 81 -0.54 -2.44 0.70
CA VAL A 81 -1.48 -3.33 0.00
C VAL A 81 -2.91 -3.06 0.46
N TRP A 82 -3.15 -3.08 1.77
CA TRP A 82 -4.49 -2.96 2.35
C TRP A 82 -5.08 -1.55 2.21
N ARG A 83 -4.27 -0.51 2.50
CA ARG A 83 -4.70 0.89 2.45
C ARG A 83 -4.55 1.52 1.06
N GLN A 84 -4.10 0.75 0.06
CA GLN A 84 -3.88 1.17 -1.34
C GLN A 84 -3.06 2.47 -1.44
N VAL A 85 -1.94 2.53 -0.71
CA VAL A 85 -1.13 3.75 -0.63
C VAL A 85 -0.47 4.01 -1.99
N PRO A 86 -0.65 5.21 -2.59
CA PRO A 86 -0.28 5.45 -3.99
C PRO A 86 1.22 5.65 -4.23
N SER A 87 2.03 5.90 -3.18
CA SER A 87 3.47 6.14 -3.35
C SER A 87 4.28 5.91 -2.07
N ALA A 88 5.58 5.66 -2.24
CA ALA A 88 6.54 5.56 -1.12
C ALA A 88 6.63 6.85 -0.29
N ARG A 89 6.38 8.02 -0.90
CA ARG A 89 6.35 9.30 -0.19
C ARG A 89 5.17 9.39 0.76
N GLU A 90 4.00 8.92 0.33
CA GLU A 90 2.82 8.88 1.18
C GLU A 90 2.99 7.85 2.30
N LEU A 91 3.56 6.68 2.00
CA LEU A 91 3.92 5.71 3.02
C LEU A 91 4.88 6.31 4.06
N ASN A 92 5.90 7.06 3.63
CA ASN A 92 6.83 7.70 4.55
C ASN A 92 6.14 8.78 5.41
N ARG A 93 5.20 9.53 4.83
CA ARG A 93 4.38 10.50 5.57
C ARG A 93 3.52 9.81 6.63
N MET A 94 2.92 8.67 6.30
CA MET A 94 2.10 7.87 7.20
C MET A 94 2.94 7.27 8.33
N LEU A 95 4.09 6.66 8.00
CA LEU A 95 5.05 6.14 8.98
C LEU A 95 5.50 7.20 9.99
N ALA A 96 5.65 8.46 9.57
CA ALA A 96 6.08 9.54 10.44
C ALA A 96 4.96 10.14 11.31
N ARG A 97 3.69 10.00 10.91
CA ARG A 97 2.55 10.70 11.53
C ARG A 97 1.59 9.78 12.29
N GLU A 98 1.52 8.51 11.90
CA GLU A 98 0.52 7.55 12.35
C GLU A 98 1.21 6.25 12.79
N ASN A 99 0.61 5.55 13.75
CA ASN A 99 1.00 4.17 14.04
C ASN A 99 0.38 3.25 12.97
N LEU A 100 1.18 2.33 12.42
CA LEU A 100 0.74 1.43 11.36
C LEU A 100 0.60 0.01 11.91
N LEU A 101 -0.64 -0.49 12.04
CA LEU A 101 -0.93 -1.77 12.68
C LEU A 101 -0.28 -1.80 14.09
N TRP A 102 0.64 -2.74 14.34
CA TRP A 102 1.43 -2.83 15.58
C TRP A 102 2.69 -1.95 15.60
N ALA A 103 3.08 -1.35 14.47
CA ALA A 103 4.32 -0.60 14.35
C ALA A 103 4.12 0.86 14.78
N LYS A 104 5.01 1.33 15.67
CA LYS A 104 5.01 2.72 16.13
C LYS A 104 5.41 3.68 15.02
N ALA A 105 4.84 4.88 15.06
CA ALA A 105 5.27 5.98 14.20
C ALA A 105 6.78 6.17 14.30
N THR A 106 7.47 6.06 13.17
CA THR A 106 8.93 6.09 13.08
C THR A 106 9.35 7.03 11.97
N CYS A 107 10.12 8.06 12.33
CA CYS A 107 10.68 8.99 11.36
C CYS A 107 11.85 8.34 10.63
N VAL A 108 11.68 8.07 9.33
CA VAL A 108 12.70 7.47 8.47
C VAL A 108 12.84 8.30 7.20
N SER A 109 14.03 8.31 6.61
CA SER A 109 14.22 8.98 5.33
C SER A 109 13.57 8.16 4.21
N GLN A 110 13.03 8.85 3.20
CA GLN A 110 12.46 8.18 2.04
C GLN A 110 13.49 7.27 1.36
N GLN A 111 14.75 7.70 1.28
CA GLN A 111 15.83 6.91 0.70
C GLN A 111 16.09 5.61 1.48
N ALA A 112 16.09 5.67 2.82
CA ALA A 112 16.27 4.48 3.64
C ALA A 112 15.11 3.49 3.48
N LEU A 113 13.87 4.01 3.41
CA LEU A 113 12.68 3.19 3.17
C LEU A 113 12.70 2.53 1.79
N SER A 114 12.98 3.29 0.73
CA SER A 114 13.08 2.76 -0.63
C SER A 114 14.18 1.72 -0.76
N GLN A 115 15.39 2.00 -0.25
CA GLN A 115 16.50 1.05 -0.29
C GLN A 115 16.15 -0.23 0.47
N ARG A 116 15.43 -0.12 1.59
CA ARG A 116 14.97 -1.29 2.34
C ARG A 116 13.91 -2.08 1.60
N LEU A 117 12.93 -1.44 0.96
CA LEU A 117 11.96 -2.17 0.14
C LEU A 117 12.63 -2.95 -0.99
N LEU A 118 13.72 -2.45 -1.57
CA LEU A 118 14.49 -3.13 -2.62
C LEU A 118 15.41 -4.25 -2.11
N THR A 119 15.94 -4.11 -0.89
CA THR A 119 16.94 -5.05 -0.32
C THR A 119 16.36 -6.02 0.70
N PHE A 120 15.08 -5.88 1.06
CA PHE A 120 14.45 -6.75 2.04
C PHE A 120 14.19 -8.14 1.42
N PRO A 121 14.59 -9.22 2.09
CA PRO A 121 14.51 -10.56 1.54
C PRO A 121 13.05 -11.01 1.41
N ALA A 122 12.64 -11.40 0.20
CA ALA A 122 11.31 -11.94 -0.05
C ALA A 122 11.01 -13.21 0.78
N SER A 123 12.04 -14.00 1.09
CA SER A 123 11.94 -15.20 1.92
C SER A 123 11.43 -14.93 3.34
N MET A 124 11.58 -13.71 3.87
CA MET A 124 10.98 -13.32 5.15
C MET A 124 9.47 -13.20 5.05
N PHE A 125 8.96 -12.61 3.96
CA PHE A 125 7.52 -12.55 3.71
C PHE A 125 6.94 -13.94 3.51
N GLU A 126 7.64 -14.78 2.75
CA GLU A 126 7.25 -16.17 2.51
C GLU A 126 7.10 -16.95 3.82
N LYS A 127 8.09 -16.85 4.73
CA LYS A 127 8.02 -17.52 6.04
C LYS A 127 6.84 -17.04 6.88
N VAL A 128 6.64 -15.74 6.97
CA VAL A 128 5.49 -15.18 7.72
C VAL A 128 4.17 -15.63 7.08
N LEU A 129 4.08 -15.66 5.75
CA LEU A 129 2.90 -16.17 5.05
C LEU A 129 2.66 -17.65 5.34
N ASN A 130 3.69 -18.49 5.31
CA ASN A 130 3.58 -19.92 5.60
C ASN A 130 3.09 -20.15 7.04
N ASP A 131 3.60 -19.42 8.03
CA ASP A 131 3.10 -19.48 9.40
C ASP A 131 1.63 -19.01 9.50
N LEU A 132 1.29 -17.96 8.77
CA LEU A 132 -0.08 -17.44 8.71
C LEU A 132 -1.03 -18.49 8.10
N LEU A 133 -0.62 -19.19 7.06
CA LEU A 133 -1.41 -20.23 6.40
C LEU A 133 -1.80 -21.35 7.35
N ILE A 134 -0.91 -21.75 8.27
CA ILE A 134 -1.22 -22.74 9.31
C ILE A 134 -2.40 -22.25 10.16
N THR A 135 -2.33 -21.00 10.64
CA THR A 135 -3.37 -20.38 11.46
C THR A 135 -4.69 -20.23 10.69
N LEU A 136 -4.62 -19.79 9.44
CA LEU A 136 -5.80 -19.63 8.58
C LEU A 136 -6.47 -20.98 8.29
N ASN A 137 -5.68 -22.03 8.05
CA ASN A 137 -6.19 -23.37 7.83
C ASN A 137 -6.89 -23.92 9.08
N GLN A 138 -6.31 -23.72 10.27
CA GLN A 138 -6.97 -24.10 11.54
C GLN A 138 -8.31 -23.37 11.73
N ARG A 139 -8.34 -22.05 11.49
CA ARG A 139 -9.58 -21.26 11.56
C ARG A 139 -10.60 -21.71 10.51
N TRP A 140 -10.16 -22.11 9.32
CA TRP A 140 -11.04 -22.67 8.28
C TRP A 140 -11.71 -23.97 8.75
N HIS A 141 -10.94 -24.92 9.27
CA HIS A 141 -11.49 -26.17 9.80
C HIS A 141 -12.48 -25.93 10.96
N GLN A 142 -12.24 -24.92 11.80
CA GLN A 142 -13.18 -24.53 12.86
C GLN A 142 -14.49 -23.94 12.31
N ARG A 143 -14.45 -23.20 11.20
CA ARG A 143 -15.67 -22.67 10.55
C ARG A 143 -16.54 -23.78 9.98
N ASN A 144 -15.94 -24.86 9.46
CA ASN A 144 -16.69 -26.02 8.98
C ASN A 144 -17.40 -26.80 10.10
N LYS A 145 -17.05 -26.55 11.37
CA LYS A 145 -17.71 -27.11 12.57
C LYS A 145 -18.79 -26.18 13.14
N ARG A 146 -19.05 -25.03 12.53
CA ARG A 146 -20.06 -24.07 13.01
C ARG A 146 -21.44 -24.66 12.73
N THR A 147 -22.16 -25.00 13.79
CA THR A 147 -23.55 -25.44 13.66
C THR A 147 -24.38 -24.30 13.07
N LEU A 148 -25.26 -24.62 12.12
CA LEU A 148 -26.18 -23.65 11.55
C LEU A 148 -27.09 -23.14 12.68
N PRO A 149 -27.42 -21.83 12.70
CA PRO A 149 -28.35 -21.29 13.68
C PRO A 149 -29.69 -22.02 13.57
N ARG A 150 -30.36 -22.24 14.72
CA ARG A 150 -31.64 -22.97 14.81
C ARG A 150 -32.74 -22.43 13.89
N SER A 151 -32.62 -21.19 13.40
CA SER A 151 -33.53 -20.59 12.44
C SER A 151 -33.44 -21.18 11.02
N VAL A 152 -32.41 -21.98 10.74
CA VAL A 152 -32.17 -22.60 9.42
C VAL A 152 -32.50 -24.11 9.44
N ASN A 153 -32.95 -24.67 10.58
CA ASN A 153 -33.19 -26.11 10.75
C ASN A 153 -34.64 -26.43 11.16
#